data_AF-A0A1G9Z1V4-F1
#
_entry.id   AF-A0A1G9Z1V4-F1
#
_cell.length_a   1.000
_cell.length_b   1.000
_cell.length_c   1.000
_cell.angle_alpha   90.00
_cell.angle_beta   90.00
_cell.angle_gamma   90.00
#
_symmetry.space_group_name_H-M   'P 1'
#
loop_
_entity.id
_entity.type
_entity.pdbx_description
1 polymer ?
#
loop_
_entity_poly.entity_id
_entity_poly.type
_entity_poly.pdbx_seq_one_letter_code
_entity_poly.pdbx_strand_id
1 'polypeptide(L)'
;MSANTRLGGSGSSGNSVDARSVATSAGAGAVAFVASYLVTFLLWTQTTLPDPETFDQAIDQAFVQSVRDTVPSWKAAGMMLYNAHFVDLTYSTPSTTSSVNLIDAAGGGLVTFALFVPPLFLLLAGFAAVSVSDVTADLPNAVAAGALVLVGYLLFALVGALLFGHTETVEFFGFSGQYILSVPLLSTVVFLGVVYPVVFGGLGGVGAYLLRD
;
A
#
# COMPACT_ATOMS: atom_id res chain seq x y z
N MET A 1 14.55 41.15 -53.40
CA MET A 1 14.59 39.76 -52.93
C MET A 1 14.71 39.79 -51.42
N SER A 2 13.60 39.58 -50.72
CA SER A 2 13.51 39.69 -49.26
C SER A 2 13.55 38.29 -48.66
N ALA A 3 14.45 38.06 -47.71
CA ALA A 3 14.55 36.84 -46.94
C ALA A 3 13.31 36.68 -46.03
N ASN A 4 12.68 35.51 -46.06
CA ASN A 4 11.56 35.19 -45.18
C ASN A 4 12.00 34.08 -44.22
N THR A 5 12.70 34.48 -43.15
CA THR A 5 12.86 33.68 -41.93
C THR A 5 11.64 33.92 -41.06
N ARG A 6 10.71 32.95 -41.02
CA ARG A 6 9.72 32.84 -39.95
C ARG A 6 9.96 31.55 -39.19
N LEU A 7 10.87 31.64 -38.22
CA LEU A 7 10.86 30.82 -37.02
C LEU A 7 9.66 31.31 -36.19
N GLY A 8 8.60 30.52 -36.19
CA GLY A 8 7.44 30.71 -35.33
C GLY A 8 7.18 29.41 -34.58
N GLY A 9 8.04 29.11 -33.60
CA GLY A 9 7.79 28.04 -32.66
C GLY A 9 6.52 28.36 -31.87
N SER A 10 5.44 27.64 -32.18
CA SER A 10 4.36 27.40 -31.23
C SER A 10 4.64 26.03 -30.61
N GLY A 11 5.54 26.01 -29.63
CA GLY A 11 5.60 24.88 -28.72
C GLY A 11 4.24 24.79 -28.06
N SER A 12 3.49 23.72 -28.36
CA SER A 12 2.31 23.35 -27.61
C SER A 12 2.71 23.27 -26.14
N SER A 13 2.36 24.28 -25.35
CA SER A 13 2.36 24.21 -23.89
C SER A 13 1.20 23.30 -23.46
N GLY A 14 1.25 22.04 -23.88
CA GLY A 14 0.49 20.99 -23.20
C GLY A 14 1.07 20.92 -21.79
N ASN A 15 0.20 20.99 -20.78
CA ASN A 15 0.58 20.91 -19.37
C ASN A 15 1.30 19.58 -19.09
N SER A 16 2.60 19.55 -19.34
CA SER A 16 3.51 18.45 -19.04
C SER A 16 3.70 18.29 -17.54
N VAL A 17 4.09 17.09 -17.09
CA VAL A 17 4.50 16.85 -15.70
C VAL A 17 5.61 17.84 -15.30
N ASP A 18 5.39 18.60 -14.24
CA ASP A 18 6.32 19.58 -13.68
C ASP A 18 6.56 19.33 -12.19
N ALA A 19 7.41 20.14 -11.54
CA ALA A 19 7.73 19.96 -10.12
C ALA A 19 6.50 20.07 -9.21
N ARG A 20 5.50 20.86 -9.60
CA ARG A 20 4.28 21.06 -8.81
C ARG A 20 3.36 19.87 -8.92
N SER A 21 3.20 19.29 -10.11
CA SER A 21 2.42 18.08 -10.29
C SER A 21 3.07 16.89 -9.57
N VAL A 22 4.40 16.77 -9.62
CA VAL A 22 5.15 15.77 -8.83
C VAL A 22 4.87 15.92 -7.33
N ALA A 23 4.96 17.14 -6.79
CA ALA A 23 4.68 17.40 -5.38
C ALA A 23 3.23 17.08 -5.00
N THR A 24 2.28 17.40 -5.89
CA THR A 24 0.86 17.11 -5.69
C THR A 24 0.59 15.59 -5.69
N SER A 25 1.16 14.86 -6.65
CA SER A 25 1.06 13.39 -6.71
C SER A 25 1.69 12.74 -5.49
N ALA A 26 2.89 13.18 -5.08
CA ALA A 26 3.53 12.67 -3.88
C ALA A 26 2.67 12.90 -2.63
N GLY A 27 2.08 14.10 -2.48
CA GLY A 27 1.15 14.41 -1.41
C GLY A 27 -0.07 13.48 -1.40
N ALA A 28 -0.70 13.27 -2.58
CA ALA A 28 -1.83 12.38 -2.73
C ALA A 28 -1.47 10.92 -2.37
N GLY A 29 -0.28 10.45 -2.77
CA GLY A 29 0.24 9.14 -2.40
C GLY A 29 0.46 8.98 -0.90
N ALA A 30 1.05 9.97 -0.23
CA ALA A 30 1.20 9.95 1.22
C ALA A 30 -0.16 9.88 1.94
N VAL A 31 -1.14 10.66 1.49
CA VAL A 31 -2.52 10.62 2.02
C VAL A 31 -3.16 9.25 1.78
N ALA A 32 -2.98 8.65 0.60
CA ALA A 32 -3.50 7.32 0.31
C ALA A 32 -2.93 6.24 1.24
N PHE A 33 -1.62 6.29 1.54
CA PHE A 33 -1.01 5.36 2.49
C PHE A 33 -1.64 5.48 3.88
N VAL A 34 -1.74 6.71 4.38
CA VAL A 34 -2.32 6.98 5.71
C VAL A 34 -3.79 6.57 5.75
N ALA A 35 -4.58 6.92 4.74
CA ALA A 35 -5.99 6.53 4.67
C ALA A 35 -6.16 5.00 4.62
N SER A 36 -5.33 4.33 3.82
CA SER A 36 -5.32 2.86 3.75
C SER A 36 -5.00 2.25 5.12
N TYR A 37 -3.96 2.75 5.80
CA TYR A 37 -3.62 2.30 7.15
C TYR A 37 -4.77 2.49 8.14
N LEU A 38 -5.43 3.65 8.15
CA LEU A 38 -6.53 3.94 9.07
C LEU A 38 -7.73 3.02 8.83
N VAL A 39 -8.09 2.77 7.56
CA VAL A 39 -9.18 1.83 7.25
C VAL A 39 -8.78 0.41 7.62
N THR A 40 -7.57 -0.04 7.29
CA THR A 40 -7.05 -1.34 7.71
C THR A 40 -7.04 -1.50 9.23
N PHE A 41 -6.69 -0.45 9.98
CA PHE A 41 -6.76 -0.45 11.44
C PHE A 41 -8.19 -0.63 11.95
N LEU A 42 -9.16 0.05 11.34
CA LEU A 42 -10.58 -0.17 11.68
C LEU A 42 -11.00 -1.60 11.35
N LEU A 43 -10.66 -2.13 10.18
CA LEU A 43 -10.99 -3.52 9.81
C LEU A 43 -10.38 -4.53 10.78
N TRP A 44 -9.11 -4.36 11.17
CA TRP A 44 -8.43 -5.24 12.13
C TRP A 44 -9.09 -5.21 13.51
N THR A 45 -9.48 -4.02 13.99
CA THR A 45 -10.07 -3.87 15.33
C THR A 45 -11.53 -4.30 15.40
N GLN A 46 -12.29 -4.19 14.30
CA GLN A 46 -13.70 -4.54 14.25
C GLN A 46 -13.96 -5.98 13.78
N THR A 47 -12.95 -6.68 13.24
CA THR A 47 -13.13 -8.03 12.75
C THR A 47 -13.43 -9.02 13.88
N THR A 48 -14.34 -9.95 13.59
CA THR A 48 -14.53 -11.19 14.33
C THR A 48 -14.10 -12.33 13.43
N LEU A 49 -13.30 -13.26 13.95
CA LEU A 49 -12.87 -14.43 13.17
C LEU A 49 -14.08 -15.37 12.99
N PRO A 50 -14.28 -15.92 11.78
CA PRO A 50 -15.32 -16.92 11.55
C PRO A 50 -15.00 -18.21 12.29
N ASP A 51 -16.01 -18.99 12.65
CA ASP A 51 -15.80 -20.31 13.26
C ASP A 51 -15.00 -21.21 12.29
N PRO A 52 -13.91 -21.86 12.73
CA PRO A 52 -13.09 -22.68 11.84
C PRO A 52 -13.82 -23.98 11.48
N GLU A 53 -13.84 -24.32 10.20
CA GLU A 53 -14.47 -25.54 9.68
C GLU A 53 -13.48 -26.72 9.61
N THR A 54 -12.18 -26.42 9.60
CA THR A 54 -11.09 -27.41 9.55
C THR A 54 -10.09 -27.21 10.67
N PHE A 55 -9.33 -28.27 10.98
CA PHE A 55 -8.25 -28.19 11.97
C PHE A 55 -7.15 -27.21 11.56
N ASP A 56 -6.81 -27.16 10.26
CA ASP A 56 -5.81 -26.23 9.74
C ASP A 56 -6.26 -24.77 9.91
N GLN A 57 -7.53 -24.47 9.59
CA GLN A 57 -8.11 -23.14 9.85
C GLN A 57 -8.09 -22.79 11.34
N ALA A 58 -8.35 -23.75 12.22
CA ALA A 58 -8.29 -23.51 13.66
C ALA A 58 -6.88 -23.15 14.14
N ILE A 59 -5.84 -23.75 13.56
CA ILE A 59 -4.44 -23.41 13.85
C ILE A 59 -4.11 -22.00 13.34
N ASP A 60 -4.47 -21.69 12.10
CA ASP A 60 -4.18 -20.38 11.48
C ASP A 60 -4.89 -19.25 12.23
N GLN A 61 -6.15 -19.46 12.59
CA GLN A 61 -6.91 -18.48 13.38
C GLN A 61 -6.37 -18.36 14.82
N ALA A 62 -5.90 -19.45 15.43
CA ALA A 62 -5.23 -19.39 16.73
C ALA A 62 -3.94 -18.56 16.66
N PHE A 63 -3.21 -18.63 15.54
CA PHE A 63 -2.07 -17.76 15.28
C PHE A 63 -2.50 -16.29 15.15
N VAL A 64 -3.55 -15.99 14.38
CA VAL A 64 -4.08 -14.62 14.28
C VAL A 64 -4.54 -14.11 15.65
N GLN A 65 -5.18 -14.95 16.46
CA GLN A 65 -5.60 -14.58 17.81
C GLN A 65 -4.40 -14.30 18.71
N SER A 66 -3.35 -15.12 18.66
CA SER A 66 -2.08 -14.86 19.34
C SER A 66 -1.49 -13.50 18.93
N VAL A 67 -1.50 -13.16 17.64
CA VAL A 67 -1.06 -11.83 17.16
C VAL A 67 -1.92 -10.72 17.75
N ARG A 68 -3.25 -10.89 17.85
CA ARG A 68 -4.14 -9.89 18.45
C ARG A 68 -3.88 -9.68 19.94
N ASP A 69 -3.49 -10.74 20.65
CA ASP A 69 -3.29 -10.71 22.10
C ASP A 69 -1.89 -10.19 22.49
N THR A 70 -0.87 -10.45 21.65
CA THR A 70 0.54 -10.18 21.97
C THR A 70 1.10 -8.97 21.24
N VAL A 71 0.68 -8.71 20.00
CA VAL A 71 1.18 -7.61 19.18
C VAL A 71 0.30 -6.38 19.38
N PRO A 72 0.89 -5.20 19.65
CA PRO A 72 0.12 -3.95 19.70
C PRO A 72 -0.74 -3.78 18.43
N SER A 73 -2.03 -3.51 18.61
CA SER A 73 -3.01 -3.50 17.52
C SER A 73 -2.63 -2.59 16.34
N TRP A 74 -1.98 -1.47 16.61
CA TRP A 74 -1.50 -0.54 15.59
C TRP A 74 -0.39 -1.12 14.70
N LYS A 75 0.46 -2.02 15.24
CA LYS A 75 1.47 -2.76 14.49
C LYS A 75 0.82 -3.87 13.68
N ALA A 76 -0.06 -4.65 14.30
CA ALA A 76 -0.74 -5.76 13.64
C ALA A 76 -1.62 -5.29 12.47
N ALA A 77 -2.35 -4.18 12.63
CA ALA A 77 -3.04 -3.51 11.54
C ALA A 77 -2.08 -3.04 10.43
N GLY A 78 -0.92 -2.51 10.83
CA GLY A 78 0.15 -2.16 9.90
C GLY A 78 0.59 -3.39 9.11
N MET A 79 0.96 -4.48 9.76
CA MET A 79 1.31 -5.75 9.12
C MET A 79 0.20 -6.26 8.18
N MET A 80 -1.08 -6.14 8.57
CA MET A 80 -2.21 -6.50 7.70
C MET A 80 -2.27 -5.63 6.43
N LEU A 81 -1.91 -4.34 6.51
CA LEU A 81 -1.82 -3.47 5.34
C LEU A 81 -0.78 -4.00 4.34
N TYR A 82 0.35 -4.55 4.80
CA TYR A 82 1.36 -5.15 3.93
C TYR A 82 0.85 -6.43 3.27
N ASN A 83 0.18 -7.29 4.02
CA ASN A 83 -0.49 -8.48 3.46
C ASN A 83 -1.53 -8.12 2.40
N ALA A 84 -2.24 -6.99 2.56
CA ALA A 84 -3.17 -6.48 1.54
C ALA A 84 -2.48 -6.06 0.22
N HIS A 85 -1.16 -5.91 0.23
CA HIS A 85 -0.33 -5.69 -0.96
C HIS A 85 0.40 -6.95 -1.44
N PHE A 86 -0.01 -8.13 -0.95
CA PHE A 86 0.68 -9.41 -1.18
C PHE A 86 2.14 -9.39 -0.68
N VAL A 87 2.41 -8.63 0.38
CA VAL A 87 3.70 -8.65 1.08
C VAL A 87 3.54 -9.50 2.33
N ASP A 88 3.86 -10.78 2.20
CA ASP A 88 3.82 -11.72 3.33
C ASP A 88 4.84 -11.33 4.40
N LEU A 89 4.45 -11.49 5.67
CA LEU A 89 5.31 -11.23 6.81
C LEU A 89 6.31 -12.37 6.98
N THR A 90 7.50 -12.04 7.47
CA THR A 90 8.46 -13.06 7.90
C THR A 90 8.24 -13.34 9.38
N TYR A 91 7.85 -14.57 9.69
CA TYR A 91 7.81 -15.13 11.04
C TYR A 91 9.07 -15.96 11.27
N SER A 92 9.87 -15.58 12.25
CA SER A 92 11.14 -16.24 12.55
C SER A 92 11.22 -16.63 14.01
N THR A 93 11.63 -17.87 14.27
CA THR A 93 11.97 -18.44 15.57
C THR A 93 13.43 -18.91 15.53
N PRO A 94 14.04 -19.32 16.66
CA PRO A 94 15.43 -19.78 16.65
C PRO A 94 15.65 -21.03 15.79
N SER A 95 14.60 -21.80 15.52
CA SER A 95 14.67 -23.06 14.76
C SER A 95 14.19 -22.94 13.32
N THR A 96 13.29 -22.00 13.01
CA THR A 96 12.56 -21.98 11.74
C THR A 96 12.25 -20.55 11.31
N THR A 97 12.21 -20.32 10.01
CA THR A 97 11.65 -19.10 9.42
C THR A 97 10.57 -19.49 8.41
N SER A 98 9.46 -18.76 8.42
CA SER A 98 8.29 -19.01 7.58
C SER A 98 7.66 -17.69 7.14
N SER A 99 6.91 -17.72 6.04
CA SER A 99 6.11 -16.59 5.58
C SER A 99 4.67 -16.74 6.07
N VAL A 100 4.05 -15.65 6.51
CA VAL A 100 2.67 -15.66 6.99
C VAL A 100 1.89 -14.49 6.44
N ASN A 101 0.64 -14.76 6.04
CA ASN A 101 -0.31 -13.75 5.62
C ASN A 101 -1.49 -13.73 6.61
N LEU A 102 -1.68 -12.62 7.31
CA LEU A 102 -2.71 -12.47 8.35
C LEU A 102 -4.13 -12.46 7.80
N ILE A 103 -4.32 -12.03 6.55
CA ILE A 103 -5.64 -12.01 5.91
C ILE A 103 -6.04 -13.44 5.56
N ASP A 104 -5.12 -14.21 4.99
CA ASP A 104 -5.35 -15.62 4.65
C ASP A 104 -5.54 -16.46 5.92
N ALA A 105 -4.67 -16.26 6.92
CA ALA A 105 -4.75 -17.00 8.19
C ALA A 105 -6.04 -16.70 8.99
N ALA A 106 -6.62 -15.50 8.81
CA ALA A 106 -7.91 -15.19 9.42
C ALA A 106 -9.08 -15.96 8.77
N GLY A 107 -8.89 -16.45 7.53
CA GLY A 107 -9.86 -17.29 6.83
C GLY A 107 -11.17 -16.59 6.42
N GLY A 108 -11.26 -15.27 6.58
CA GLY A 108 -12.46 -14.50 6.23
C GLY A 108 -12.73 -13.31 7.15
N GLY A 109 -13.98 -12.88 7.19
CA GLY A 109 -14.44 -11.76 8.03
C GLY A 109 -14.12 -10.38 7.43
N LEU A 110 -14.14 -9.35 8.28
CA LEU A 110 -13.95 -7.97 7.82
C LEU A 110 -12.53 -7.70 7.30
N VAL A 111 -11.54 -8.48 7.74
CA VAL A 111 -10.15 -8.33 7.31
C VAL A 111 -9.97 -8.62 5.82
N THR A 112 -10.81 -9.45 5.19
CA THR A 112 -10.75 -9.70 3.75
C THR A 112 -11.02 -8.44 2.92
N PHE A 113 -11.81 -7.49 3.44
CA PHE A 113 -12.02 -6.21 2.76
C PHE A 113 -10.74 -5.37 2.65
N ALA A 114 -9.73 -5.65 3.47
CA ALA A 114 -8.44 -4.95 3.40
C ALA A 114 -7.75 -5.13 2.04
N LEU A 115 -8.03 -6.22 1.31
CA LEU A 115 -7.50 -6.45 -0.05
C LEU A 115 -7.92 -5.35 -1.04
N PHE A 116 -9.08 -4.73 -0.83
CA PHE A 116 -9.60 -3.67 -1.70
C PHE A 116 -9.19 -2.27 -1.26
N VAL A 117 -8.71 -2.13 -0.01
CA VAL A 117 -8.40 -0.82 0.58
C VAL A 117 -7.27 -0.11 -0.19
N PRO A 118 -6.08 -0.72 -0.40
CA PRO A 118 -5.02 -0.03 -1.12
C PRO A 118 -5.36 0.30 -2.58
N PRO A 119 -5.90 -0.64 -3.39
CA PRO A 119 -6.33 -0.33 -4.75
C PRO A 119 -7.27 0.87 -4.82
N LEU A 120 -8.26 0.93 -3.92
CA LEU A 120 -9.24 2.01 -3.89
C LEU A 120 -8.59 3.37 -3.60
N PHE A 121 -7.80 3.47 -2.53
CA PHE A 121 -7.18 4.75 -2.17
C PHE A 121 -6.11 5.20 -3.16
N LEU A 122 -5.39 4.28 -3.80
CA LEU A 122 -4.44 4.59 -4.87
C LEU A 122 -5.14 5.07 -6.14
N LEU A 123 -6.26 4.45 -6.53
CA LEU A 123 -7.11 4.93 -7.63
C LEU A 123 -7.59 6.37 -7.35
N LEU A 124 -8.11 6.62 -6.14
CA LEU A 124 -8.58 7.96 -5.75
C LEU A 124 -7.43 8.97 -5.70
N ALA A 125 -6.25 8.59 -5.21
CA ALA A 125 -5.10 9.48 -5.17
C ALA A 125 -4.56 9.81 -6.57
N GLY A 126 -4.46 8.82 -7.46
CA GLY A 126 -4.06 9.05 -8.85
C GLY A 126 -5.05 9.97 -9.58
N PHE A 127 -6.34 9.72 -9.40
CA PHE A 127 -7.41 10.58 -9.92
C PHE A 127 -7.30 12.02 -9.41
N ALA A 128 -7.14 12.19 -8.09
CA ALA A 128 -7.03 13.49 -7.46
C ALA A 128 -5.75 14.22 -7.89
N ALA A 129 -4.62 13.52 -7.98
CA ALA A 129 -3.34 14.09 -8.40
C ALA A 129 -3.45 14.73 -9.79
N VAL A 130 -4.02 14.00 -10.75
CA VAL A 130 -4.25 14.49 -12.12
C VAL A 130 -5.28 15.62 -12.16
N SER A 131 -6.37 15.47 -11.42
CA SER A 131 -7.44 16.47 -11.38
C SER A 131 -6.99 17.80 -10.76
N VAL A 132 -6.18 17.77 -9.71
CA VAL A 132 -5.72 18.99 -9.01
C VAL A 132 -4.59 19.67 -9.76
N SER A 133 -3.77 18.92 -10.50
CA SER A 133 -2.65 19.47 -11.27
C SER A 133 -3.00 19.86 -12.71
N ASP A 134 -4.23 19.58 -13.16
CA ASP A 134 -4.70 19.85 -14.52
C ASP A 134 -3.80 19.24 -15.61
N VAL A 135 -3.25 18.05 -15.33
CA VAL A 135 -2.43 17.26 -16.27
C VAL A 135 -3.34 16.29 -17.04
N THR A 136 -4.25 16.84 -17.84
CA THR A 136 -5.22 16.05 -18.63
C THR A 136 -5.22 16.33 -20.13
N ALA A 137 -4.22 17.06 -20.62
CA ALA A 137 -4.12 17.38 -22.05
C ALA A 137 -3.89 16.15 -22.95
N ASP A 138 -3.29 15.09 -22.39
CA ASP A 138 -2.98 13.86 -23.08
C ASP A 138 -2.92 12.67 -22.10
N LEU A 139 -3.41 11.51 -22.55
CA LEU A 139 -3.48 10.30 -21.76
C LEU A 139 -2.12 9.85 -21.16
N PRO A 140 -0.99 9.88 -21.89
CA PRO A 140 0.31 9.50 -21.31
C PRO A 140 0.72 10.35 -20.11
N ASN A 141 0.54 11.67 -20.18
CA ASN A 141 0.86 12.56 -19.06
C ASN A 141 -0.09 12.33 -17.86
N ALA A 142 -1.37 12.08 -18.09
CA ALA A 142 -2.31 11.74 -17.02
C ALA A 142 -1.93 10.43 -16.31
N VAL A 143 -1.56 9.39 -17.06
CA VAL A 143 -1.07 8.12 -16.49
C VAL A 143 0.22 8.35 -15.69
N ALA A 144 1.17 9.10 -16.23
CA ALA A 144 2.44 9.38 -15.55
C ALA A 144 2.23 10.17 -14.25
N ALA A 145 1.42 11.24 -14.28
CA ALA A 145 1.09 12.03 -13.10
C ALA A 145 0.33 11.21 -12.04
N GLY A 146 -0.57 10.32 -12.46
CA GLY A 146 -1.24 9.38 -11.56
C GLY A 146 -0.27 8.38 -10.92
N ALA A 147 0.67 7.82 -11.70
CA ALA A 147 1.66 6.89 -11.19
C ALA A 147 2.64 7.53 -10.18
N LEU A 148 2.90 8.83 -10.29
CA LEU A 148 3.79 9.57 -9.38
C LEU A 148 3.31 9.61 -7.91
N VAL A 149 2.10 9.14 -7.61
CA VAL A 149 1.69 8.88 -6.22
C VAL A 149 2.62 7.89 -5.51
N LEU A 150 3.33 7.05 -6.28
CA LEU A 150 4.36 6.14 -5.76
C LEU A 150 5.39 6.86 -4.89
N VAL A 151 5.74 8.12 -5.19
CA VAL A 151 6.82 8.84 -4.50
C VAL A 151 6.50 9.02 -3.01
N GLY A 152 5.31 9.53 -2.71
CA GLY A 152 4.87 9.69 -1.32
C GLY A 152 4.48 8.37 -0.67
N TYR A 153 3.84 7.48 -1.44
CA TYR A 153 3.41 6.19 -0.94
C TYR A 153 4.61 5.32 -0.50
N LEU A 154 5.67 5.26 -1.32
CA LEU A 154 6.89 4.50 -1.04
C LEU A 154 7.63 5.02 0.19
N LEU A 155 7.68 6.35 0.40
CA LEU A 155 8.34 6.91 1.58
C LEU A 155 7.69 6.39 2.87
N PHE A 156 6.36 6.47 2.96
CA PHE A 156 5.62 5.97 4.12
C PHE A 156 5.63 4.44 4.21
N ALA A 157 5.63 3.74 3.08
CA ALA A 157 5.79 2.29 3.01
C ALA A 157 7.11 1.81 3.64
N LEU A 158 8.21 2.51 3.42
CA LEU A 158 9.49 2.14 4.02
C LEU A 158 9.48 2.42 5.52
N VAL A 159 8.94 3.56 5.94
CA VAL A 159 8.78 3.92 7.35
C VAL A 159 7.89 2.90 8.08
N GLY A 160 6.77 2.50 7.49
CA GLY A 160 5.86 1.51 8.04
C GLY A 160 6.50 0.13 8.20
N ALA A 161 7.30 -0.32 7.22
CA ALA A 161 7.93 -1.65 7.25
C ALA A 161 8.87 -1.79 8.46
N LEU A 162 9.52 -0.70 8.85
CA LEU A 162 10.38 -0.64 10.03
C LEU A 162 9.58 -0.48 11.33
N LEU A 163 8.51 0.32 11.32
CA LEU A 163 7.70 0.62 12.51
C LEU A 163 6.84 -0.57 12.96
N PHE A 164 6.30 -1.34 12.02
CA PHE A 164 5.32 -2.38 12.32
C PHE A 164 5.95 -3.70 12.71
N GLY A 165 7.27 -3.86 12.59
CA GLY A 165 7.96 -5.04 13.11
C GLY A 165 7.72 -5.26 14.60
N HIS A 166 7.57 -6.53 14.99
CA HIS A 166 7.39 -6.94 16.37
C HIS A 166 8.36 -8.06 16.73
N THR A 167 8.80 -8.03 17.97
CA THR A 167 9.75 -8.99 18.51
C THR A 167 9.37 -9.23 19.94
N GLU A 168 9.23 -10.50 20.30
CA GLU A 168 8.74 -10.90 21.61
C GLU A 168 9.48 -12.11 22.13
N THR A 169 9.71 -12.11 23.43
CA THR A 169 10.30 -13.23 24.15
C THR A 169 9.17 -13.99 24.83
N VAL A 170 9.04 -15.26 24.46
CA VAL A 170 8.07 -16.19 25.03
C VAL A 170 8.80 -17.07 26.02
N GLU A 171 8.30 -17.10 27.25
CA GLU A 171 8.78 -18.00 28.28
C GLU A 171 7.80 -19.16 28.45
N PHE A 172 8.32 -20.39 28.36
CA PHE A 172 7.51 -21.59 28.55
C PHE A 172 8.30 -22.65 29.31
N PHE A 173 7.77 -23.10 30.46
CA PHE A 173 8.43 -24.07 31.35
C PHE A 173 9.91 -23.77 31.67
N GLY A 174 10.26 -22.49 31.87
CA GLY A 174 11.64 -22.09 32.18
C GLY A 174 12.58 -22.01 30.97
N PHE A 175 12.07 -22.23 29.75
CA PHE A 175 12.79 -21.97 28.51
C PHE A 175 12.34 -20.63 27.93
N SER A 176 13.31 -19.79 27.56
CA SER A 176 13.06 -18.54 26.82
C SER A 176 13.28 -18.77 25.33
N GLY A 177 12.24 -18.54 24.52
CA GLY A 177 12.31 -18.45 23.08
C GLY A 177 12.01 -17.03 22.61
N GLN A 178 12.52 -16.63 21.46
CA GLN A 178 12.20 -15.34 20.84
C GLN A 178 11.53 -15.58 19.50
N TYR A 179 10.45 -14.88 19.20
CA TYR A 179 9.93 -14.82 17.83
C TYR A 179 9.95 -13.39 17.31
N ILE A 180 10.10 -13.30 15.99
CA ILE A 180 10.17 -12.04 15.25
C ILE A 180 9.10 -12.10 14.17
N LEU A 181 8.24 -11.10 14.14
CA LEU A 181 7.35 -10.80 13.03
C LEU A 181 7.84 -9.53 12.36
N SER A 182 8.34 -9.65 11.13
CA SER A 182 8.90 -8.52 10.39
C SER A 182 8.32 -8.41 8.99
N VAL A 183 8.41 -7.21 8.43
CA VAL A 183 7.96 -6.90 7.07
C VAL A 183 9.18 -6.94 6.13
N PRO A 184 9.21 -7.80 5.11
CA PRO A 184 10.36 -7.90 4.21
C PRO A 184 10.46 -6.66 3.30
N LEU A 185 11.64 -6.02 3.32
CA LEU A 185 11.88 -4.76 2.60
C LEU A 185 11.84 -4.92 1.08
N LEU A 186 12.36 -6.03 0.54
CA LEU A 186 12.37 -6.25 -0.91
C LEU A 186 10.95 -6.33 -1.47
N SER A 187 10.11 -7.18 -0.90
CA SER A 187 8.70 -7.30 -1.29
C SER A 187 7.93 -6.00 -1.06
N THR A 188 8.24 -5.27 0.03
CA THR A 188 7.68 -3.94 0.29
C THR A 188 7.96 -2.98 -0.85
N VAL A 189 9.21 -2.84 -1.27
CA VAL A 189 9.58 -1.90 -2.35
C VAL A 189 8.91 -2.31 -3.66
N VAL A 190 8.97 -3.60 -4.01
CA VAL A 190 8.47 -4.10 -5.29
C VAL A 190 6.94 -3.98 -5.36
N PHE A 191 6.21 -4.62 -4.45
CA PHE A 191 4.76 -4.71 -4.55
C PHE A 191 4.09 -3.45 -4.03
N LEU A 192 4.29 -3.14 -2.75
CA LEU A 192 3.61 -2.04 -2.08
C LEU A 192 4.12 -0.67 -2.56
N GLY A 193 5.42 -0.55 -2.83
CA GLY A 193 6.07 0.71 -3.17
C GLY A 193 6.03 1.08 -4.65
N VAL A 194 6.01 0.09 -5.56
CA VAL A 194 6.10 0.33 -7.01
C VAL A 194 4.88 -0.22 -7.73
N VAL A 195 4.64 -1.53 -7.70
CA VAL A 195 3.59 -2.17 -8.51
C VAL A 195 2.21 -1.59 -8.21
N TYR A 196 1.81 -1.55 -6.94
CA TYR A 196 0.49 -1.05 -6.56
C TYR A 196 0.29 0.43 -6.92
N PRO A 197 1.18 1.35 -6.51
CA PRO A 197 1.01 2.77 -6.82
C PRO A 197 1.06 3.07 -8.32
N VAL A 198 1.94 2.41 -9.08
CA VAL A 198 2.03 2.63 -10.53
C VAL A 198 0.78 2.14 -11.24
N VAL A 199 0.29 0.94 -10.90
CA VAL A 199 -0.90 0.36 -11.53
C VAL A 199 -2.15 1.15 -11.14
N PHE A 200 -2.46 1.24 -9.85
CA PHE A 200 -3.71 1.83 -9.39
C PHE A 200 -3.70 3.36 -9.45
N GLY A 201 -2.57 4.01 -9.14
CA GLY A 201 -2.42 5.46 -9.34
C GLY A 201 -2.49 5.84 -10.82
N GLY A 202 -1.83 5.08 -11.69
CA GLY A 202 -1.91 5.27 -13.13
C GLY A 202 -3.34 5.12 -13.67
N LEU A 203 -4.06 4.06 -13.26
CA LEU A 203 -5.48 3.86 -13.59
C LEU A 203 -6.38 5.00 -13.06
N GLY A 204 -6.09 5.51 -11.87
CA GLY A 204 -6.76 6.71 -11.35
C GLY A 204 -6.57 7.91 -12.26
N GLY A 205 -5.36 8.11 -12.77
CA GLY A 205 -5.04 9.14 -13.76
C GLY A 205 -5.80 8.97 -15.08
N VAL A 206 -5.92 7.73 -15.58
CA VAL A 206 -6.79 7.43 -16.75
C VAL A 206 -8.23 7.85 -16.48
N GLY A 207 -8.77 7.53 -15.31
CA GLY A 207 -10.12 7.92 -14.92
C GLY A 207 -10.33 9.43 -14.92
N ALA A 208 -9.34 10.19 -14.44
CA ALA A 208 -9.40 11.66 -14.43
C ALA A 208 -9.35 12.26 -15.85
N TYR A 209 -8.57 11.68 -16.75
CA TYR A 209 -8.53 12.05 -18.16
C TYR A 209 -9.90 11.83 -18.84
N LEU A 210 -10.48 10.63 -18.68
CA LEU A 210 -11.74 10.25 -19.35
C LEU A 210 -12.97 11.03 -18.87
N LEU A 211 -12.96 11.60 -17.66
CA LEU A 211 -14.09 12.40 -17.13
C LEU A 211 -14.01 13.89 -17.47
N ARG A 212 -12.92 14.34 -18.10
CA ARG A 212 -12.71 15.74 -18.51
C ARG A 212 -12.83 15.97 -20.01
N ASP A 213 -12.70 14.92 -20.82
CA ASP A 213 -13.06 14.89 -22.25
C ASP A 213 -14.58 14.74 -22.43
#